data_AF-A0A395MVU1-F1
#
_entry.id   AF-A0A395MVU1-F1
#
_cell.length_a   1.000
_cell.length_b   1.000
_cell.length_c   1.000
_cell.angle_alpha   90.00
_cell.angle_beta   90.00
_cell.angle_gamma   90.00
#
_symmetry.space_group_name_H-M   'P 1'
#
loop_
_entity.id
_entity.type
_entity.pdbx_description
1 polymer ?
#
loop_
_entity_poly.entity_id
_entity_poly.type
_entity_poly.pdbx_seq_one_letter_code
_entity_poly.pdbx_strand_id
1 'polypeptide(L)'
;MESAPYITHKLQAAAIKRKNNLLEERMVDHENLYDSLKTRQPDEAQEILRRIRAGNNIKSVTENFQEGGLLLQLTSPTASHAPLSTSPGATPSNTDTIGNRVIDRTMFEEDLKALNPNAPNQPNKLRFCSPFLINALLAVSCAAFLQSNDPSTRGQAFAREAARLLPLEDTDTSLTVAQGLTLMNAYEAALGNGETALSYHSRMQARYLALRLNDMQRSTNAAIARARQRREAYTLSLISWGFYVWDWKLIHGLYRRLIIKKPNRPKTWYNKAASPLCKRDNPNYWWFPYPVSVVPQKSWKREIFAAECDLAELTEQVLKFLIPLEDSVAPRRNIKRAIELYTKIVNLTAELIIVSMLRPFKGLSKDKFGPFDPVTTSYAHASNTISAIWHFRALYTLRNQPWIIQASSVCAFRVLSDIDSSPIQLKTFVKACQALVELGESFPVAKDVILSLESVVKKQRLRIPSCAQEQLSNQMEDKDNGIDSTVVKIMDHNVVIQKANSEDHTGHLTLTGSLSSMAPIDIGPD
;
A
#
# COMPACT_ATOMS: atom_id res chain seq x y z
N MET A 1 56.92 -37.05 12.56
CA MET A 1 56.71 -35.98 11.55
C MET A 1 55.21 -35.82 11.35
N GLU A 2 54.59 -34.77 11.91
CA GLU A 2 53.19 -34.45 11.59
C GLU A 2 53.08 -34.04 10.11
N SER A 3 52.06 -34.53 9.41
CA SER A 3 51.91 -34.35 7.96
C SER A 3 51.58 -32.89 7.59
N ALA A 4 52.19 -32.40 6.50
CA ALA A 4 52.05 -31.02 6.01
C ALA A 4 50.60 -30.48 5.85
N PRO A 5 49.57 -31.29 5.52
CA PRO A 5 48.19 -30.82 5.44
C PRO A 5 47.61 -30.43 6.81
N TYR A 6 48.00 -31.12 7.88
CA TYR A 6 47.50 -30.90 9.24
C TYR A 6 48.04 -29.59 9.84
N ILE A 7 49.30 -29.26 9.54
CA ILE A 7 49.94 -27.99 9.96
C ILE A 7 49.26 -26.81 9.26
N THR A 8 48.95 -26.94 7.95
CA THR A 8 48.28 -25.90 7.17
C THR A 8 46.87 -25.59 7.70
N HIS A 9 46.11 -26.62 8.08
CA HIS A 9 44.78 -26.43 8.65
C HIS A 9 44.81 -25.77 10.04
N LYS A 10 45.78 -26.13 10.90
CA LYS A 10 46.01 -25.46 12.19
C LYS A 10 46.38 -23.98 12.02
N LEU A 11 47.22 -23.65 11.04
CA LEU A 11 47.61 -22.28 10.74
C LEU A 11 46.41 -21.44 10.24
N GLN A 12 45.56 -22.01 9.38
CA GLN A 12 44.34 -21.35 8.92
C GLN A 12 43.33 -21.13 10.06
N ALA A 13 43.12 -22.13 10.91
CA ALA A 13 42.24 -22.00 12.08
C ALA A 13 42.76 -20.93 13.07
N ALA A 14 44.07 -20.85 13.29
CA ALA A 14 44.67 -19.83 14.14
C ALA A 14 44.54 -18.42 13.52
N ALA A 15 44.67 -18.28 12.20
CA ALA A 15 44.50 -17.01 11.50
C ALA A 15 43.03 -16.52 11.56
N ILE A 16 42.06 -17.43 11.37
CA ILE A 16 40.63 -17.11 11.51
C ILE A 16 40.32 -16.68 12.95
N LYS A 17 40.85 -17.39 13.95
CA LYS A 17 40.65 -17.03 15.36
C LYS A 17 41.22 -15.65 15.69
N ARG A 18 42.42 -15.32 15.20
CA ARG A 18 42.98 -13.96 15.36
C ARG A 18 42.11 -12.89 14.70
N LYS A 19 41.57 -13.17 13.51
CA LYS A 19 40.69 -12.22 12.81
C LYS A 19 39.36 -12.02 13.55
N ASN A 20 38.79 -13.07 14.12
CA ASN A 20 37.57 -12.96 14.93
C ASN A 20 37.81 -12.15 16.20
N ASN A 21 38.91 -12.40 16.93
CA ASN A 21 39.24 -11.62 18.13
C ASN A 21 39.42 -10.12 17.81
N LEU A 22 40.04 -9.79 16.67
CA LEU A 22 40.19 -8.39 16.22
C LEU A 22 38.85 -7.75 15.83
N LEU A 23 37.90 -8.53 15.31
CA LEU A 23 36.56 -8.04 14.99
C LEU A 23 35.73 -7.84 16.26
N GLU A 24 35.84 -8.72 17.24
CA GLU A 24 35.21 -8.59 18.56
C GLU A 24 35.72 -7.34 19.29
N GLU A 25 37.03 -7.10 19.32
CA GLU A 25 37.59 -5.88 19.92
C GLU A 25 37.07 -4.61 19.21
N ARG A 26 37.03 -4.62 17.87
CA ARG A 26 36.46 -3.50 17.10
C ARG A 26 34.98 -3.31 17.40
N MET A 27 34.19 -4.37 17.57
CA MET A 27 32.76 -4.25 17.88
C MET A 27 32.55 -3.55 19.22
N VAL A 28 33.33 -3.91 20.25
CA VAL A 28 33.27 -3.27 21.57
C VAL A 28 33.56 -1.77 21.46
N ASP A 29 34.58 -1.38 20.68
CA ASP A 29 34.89 0.04 20.47
C ASP A 29 33.74 0.81 19.77
N HIS A 30 33.00 0.17 18.87
CA HIS A 30 31.87 0.80 18.17
C HIS A 30 30.62 0.88 19.05
N GLU A 31 30.38 -0.13 19.90
CA GLU A 31 29.30 -0.10 20.90
C GLU A 31 29.54 1.01 21.92
N ASN A 32 30.76 1.14 22.43
CA ASN A 32 31.13 2.22 23.35
C ASN A 32 30.95 3.61 22.72
N LEU A 33 31.28 3.77 21.44
CA LEU A 33 31.05 5.02 20.71
C LEU A 33 29.54 5.30 20.55
N TYR A 34 28.75 4.29 20.22
CA TYR A 34 27.30 4.40 20.06
C TYR A 34 26.61 4.82 21.36
N ASP A 35 26.95 4.16 22.47
CA ASP A 35 26.40 4.50 23.78
C ASP A 35 26.83 5.90 24.23
N SER A 36 28.08 6.29 23.95
CA SER A 36 28.58 7.64 24.23
C SER A 36 27.85 8.73 23.45
N LEU A 37 27.49 8.48 22.19
CA LEU A 37 26.74 9.43 21.36
C LEU A 37 25.29 9.59 21.82
N LYS A 38 24.71 8.55 22.41
CA LYS A 38 23.31 8.55 22.88
C LYS A 38 23.10 9.47 24.09
N THR A 39 24.13 9.62 24.93
CA THR A 39 24.03 10.36 26.20
C THR A 39 24.55 11.80 26.12
N ARG A 40 25.18 12.21 25.01
CA ARG A 40 25.88 13.51 24.88
C ARG A 40 25.04 14.58 24.20
N GLN A 41 25.37 15.84 24.49
CA GLN A 41 24.72 17.00 23.88
C GLN A 41 25.01 17.08 22.36
N PRO A 42 24.10 17.68 21.57
CA PRO A 42 24.21 17.72 20.11
C PRO A 42 25.53 18.28 19.57
N ASP A 43 26.06 19.32 20.22
CA ASP A 43 27.30 19.99 19.80
C ASP A 43 28.54 19.09 20.00
N GLU A 44 28.54 18.29 21.08
CA GLU A 44 29.59 17.30 21.35
C GLU A 44 29.53 16.14 20.36
N ALA A 45 28.33 15.65 20.06
CA ALA A 45 28.11 14.60 19.06
C ALA A 45 28.59 15.05 17.67
N GLN A 46 28.43 16.33 17.36
CA GLN A 46 28.86 16.90 16.07
C GLN A 46 30.38 17.02 15.95
N GLU A 47 31.10 17.34 17.04
CA GLU A 47 32.56 17.31 17.07
C GLU A 47 33.12 15.88 16.99
N ILE A 48 32.47 14.91 17.64
CA ILE A 48 32.80 13.48 17.50
C ILE A 48 32.68 13.05 16.02
N LEU A 49 31.57 13.42 15.38
CA LEU A 49 31.33 13.13 13.97
C LEU A 49 32.38 13.81 13.06
N ARG A 50 32.81 15.02 13.39
CA ARG A 50 33.87 15.74 12.65
C ARG A 50 35.21 15.02 12.73
N ARG A 51 35.59 14.51 13.91
CA ARG A 51 36.85 13.77 14.13
C ARG A 51 36.85 12.40 13.44
N ILE A 52 35.71 11.71 13.43
CA ILE A 52 35.55 10.46 12.66
C ILE A 52 35.72 10.73 11.17
N ARG A 53 35.10 11.81 10.65
CA ARG A 53 35.24 12.22 9.25
C ARG A 53 36.66 12.66 8.88
N ALA A 54 37.45 13.12 9.85
CA ALA A 54 38.86 13.46 9.66
C ALA A 54 39.78 12.22 9.61
N GLY A 55 39.26 11.01 9.82
CA GLY A 55 40.00 9.75 9.71
C GLY A 55 40.67 9.29 11.01
N ASN A 56 40.31 9.87 12.15
CA ASN A 56 40.86 9.45 13.44
C ASN A 56 40.34 8.07 13.85
N ASN A 57 41.19 7.26 14.47
CA ASN A 57 40.83 5.91 14.93
C ASN A 57 39.79 5.99 16.06
N ILE A 58 38.73 5.19 15.99
CA ILE A 58 37.60 5.18 16.92
C ILE A 58 38.07 5.02 18.38
N LYS A 59 39.05 4.15 18.64
CA LYS A 59 39.64 3.95 19.97
C LYS A 59 40.28 5.22 20.55
N SER A 60 41.04 5.95 19.72
CA SER A 60 41.64 7.23 20.12
C SER A 60 40.60 8.34 20.30
N VAL A 61 39.48 8.23 19.59
CA VAL A 61 38.37 9.17 19.69
C VAL A 61 37.68 8.94 21.03
N THR A 62 37.34 7.70 21.42
CA THR A 62 36.70 7.37 22.71
C THR A 62 37.58 7.61 23.95
N GLU A 63 38.88 7.32 23.91
CA GLU A 63 39.81 7.50 25.06
C GLU A 63 39.96 8.98 25.47
N ASN A 64 40.06 9.90 24.50
CA ASN A 64 40.19 11.35 24.78
C ASN A 64 38.95 11.99 25.43
N PHE A 65 37.80 11.30 25.45
CA PHE A 65 36.54 11.82 26.00
C PHE A 65 36.27 11.43 27.45
N GLN A 66 36.91 10.36 27.95
CA GLN A 66 36.84 10.02 29.37
C GLN A 66 37.58 11.07 30.22
N GLU A 67 38.67 11.64 29.70
CA GLU A 67 39.42 12.71 30.39
C GLU A 67 38.70 14.07 30.32
N GLY A 68 38.01 14.39 29.22
CA GLY A 68 37.28 15.65 29.04
C GLY A 68 35.96 15.76 29.81
N GLY A 69 35.33 14.63 30.16
CA GLY A 69 34.04 14.60 30.87
C GLY A 69 34.09 15.09 32.32
N LEU A 70 35.25 15.04 32.96
CA LEU A 70 35.46 15.53 34.34
C LEU A 70 35.49 17.06 34.44
N LEU A 71 35.78 17.77 33.35
CA LEU A 71 35.90 19.23 33.34
C LEU A 71 34.58 19.96 33.06
N LEU A 72 33.61 19.30 32.42
CA LEU A 72 32.32 19.90 32.02
C LEU A 72 31.19 19.70 33.03
N GLN A 73 31.38 18.84 34.05
CA GLN A 73 30.42 18.65 35.16
C GLN A 73 30.38 19.81 36.17
N LEU A 74 31.25 20.82 36.05
CA LEU A 74 31.28 21.99 36.93
C LEU A 74 30.37 23.14 36.49
N THR A 75 29.68 23.01 35.35
CA THR A 75 28.85 24.09 34.78
C THR A 75 27.53 23.54 34.27
N SER A 76 26.60 23.32 35.19
CA SER A 76 25.15 23.19 34.93
C SER A 76 24.47 24.49 35.44
N PRO A 77 23.28 24.92 34.95
CA PRO A 77 22.07 24.11 35.10
C PRO A 77 20.90 24.27 34.08
N THR A 78 20.18 23.14 33.91
CA THR A 78 18.71 22.92 33.71
C THR A 78 17.92 23.56 32.56
N ALA A 79 17.36 22.72 31.68
CA ALA A 79 15.92 22.68 31.38
C ALA A 79 15.48 21.31 30.82
N SER A 80 14.36 20.84 31.34
CA SER A 80 13.72 19.52 31.27
C SER A 80 13.38 18.98 29.87
N HIS A 81 13.82 17.77 29.54
CA HIS A 81 13.22 16.91 28.50
C HIS A 81 12.76 15.58 29.12
N ALA A 82 11.46 15.30 29.00
CA ALA A 82 10.88 14.00 29.33
C ALA A 82 11.13 12.97 28.19
N PRO A 83 11.26 11.66 28.47
CA PRO A 83 11.80 10.69 27.52
C PRO A 83 10.76 10.16 26.53
N LEU A 84 11.16 10.00 25.26
CA LEU A 84 10.43 9.25 24.23
C LEU A 84 10.45 7.74 24.56
N SER A 85 9.28 7.19 24.87
CA SER A 85 9.07 5.73 24.95
C SER A 85 8.90 5.16 23.53
N THR A 86 9.75 4.20 23.17
CA THR A 86 9.77 3.52 21.88
C THR A 86 8.99 2.20 21.95
N SER A 87 8.16 1.92 20.95
CA SER A 87 7.47 0.63 20.79
C SER A 87 7.57 0.14 19.33
N PRO A 88 7.75 -1.17 19.07
CA PRO A 88 8.09 -1.73 17.77
C PRO A 88 6.84 -1.91 16.91
N GLY A 89 6.69 -1.12 15.84
CA GLY A 89 5.43 -1.16 15.08
C GLY A 89 5.46 -0.70 13.61
N ALA A 90 6.62 -0.50 12.98
CA ALA A 90 6.61 -0.23 11.54
C ALA A 90 6.64 -1.55 10.76
N THR A 91 5.49 -1.96 10.24
CA THR A 91 5.39 -2.95 9.17
C THR A 91 5.27 -2.23 7.82
N PRO A 92 5.93 -2.73 6.75
CA PRO A 92 5.89 -2.11 5.44
C PRO A 92 4.74 -2.73 4.64
N SER A 93 3.67 -1.97 4.41
CA SER A 93 2.53 -2.55 3.69
C SER A 93 1.74 -1.61 2.80
N ASN A 94 1.94 -0.29 2.84
CA ASN A 94 1.28 0.58 1.86
C ASN A 94 2.20 1.63 1.21
N THR A 95 3.02 2.36 1.96
CA THR A 95 4.01 3.28 1.35
C THR A 95 5.01 2.56 0.46
N ASP A 96 5.40 1.34 0.85
CA ASP A 96 6.36 0.51 0.11
C ASP A 96 5.76 -0.17 -1.14
N THR A 97 4.43 -0.15 -1.33
CA THR A 97 3.75 -0.70 -2.52
C THR A 97 3.19 0.39 -3.44
N ILE A 98 2.81 1.56 -2.93
CA ILE A 98 2.22 2.63 -3.77
C ILE A 98 3.31 3.40 -4.52
N GLY A 99 4.28 3.97 -3.80
CA GLY A 99 5.34 4.78 -4.42
C GLY A 99 6.30 3.95 -5.27
N ASN A 100 6.67 2.75 -4.81
CA ASN A 100 7.69 1.91 -5.46
C ASN A 100 7.31 1.41 -6.86
N ARG A 101 6.03 1.43 -7.25
CA ARG A 101 5.59 0.92 -8.57
C ARG A 101 5.52 2.01 -9.63
N VAL A 102 5.21 3.23 -9.23
CA VAL A 102 5.07 4.37 -10.15
C VAL A 102 6.21 5.38 -10.03
N ILE A 103 7.07 5.30 -9.01
CA ILE A 103 8.23 6.18 -8.82
C ILE A 103 9.52 5.34 -8.82
N ASP A 104 10.40 5.60 -9.78
CA ASP A 104 11.76 5.04 -9.75
C ASP A 104 12.64 5.90 -8.85
N ARG A 105 13.10 5.31 -7.74
CA ARG A 105 13.95 5.99 -6.73
C ARG A 105 15.18 6.64 -7.34
N THR A 106 15.85 5.98 -8.29
CA THR A 106 17.12 6.48 -8.85
C THR A 106 16.86 7.71 -9.71
N MET A 107 15.85 7.63 -10.58
CA MET A 107 15.46 8.75 -11.43
C MET A 107 14.89 9.92 -10.62
N PHE A 108 14.09 9.64 -9.58
CA PHE A 108 13.58 10.64 -8.66
C PHE A 108 14.71 11.36 -7.92
N GLU A 109 15.66 10.64 -7.32
CA GLU A 109 16.78 11.23 -6.59
C GLU A 109 17.74 12.01 -7.50
N GLU A 110 17.97 11.54 -8.73
CA GLU A 110 18.76 12.27 -9.74
C GLU A 110 18.10 13.61 -10.06
N ASP A 111 16.79 13.61 -10.31
CA ASP A 111 16.03 14.81 -10.64
C ASP A 111 15.85 15.73 -9.42
N LEU A 112 15.67 15.19 -8.21
CA LEU A 112 15.61 15.98 -6.97
C LEU A 112 16.90 16.79 -6.73
N LYS A 113 18.06 16.22 -7.07
CA LYS A 113 19.36 16.90 -6.91
C LYS A 113 19.67 17.89 -8.03
N ALA A 114 19.16 17.64 -9.24
CA ALA A 114 19.61 18.34 -10.45
C ALA A 114 18.57 19.30 -11.05
N LEU A 115 17.27 19.15 -10.75
CA LEU A 115 16.24 20.01 -11.30
C LEU A 115 16.20 21.35 -10.58
N ASN A 116 16.30 22.43 -11.35
CA ASN A 116 15.78 23.72 -10.91
C ASN A 116 14.24 23.69 -11.06
N PRO A 117 13.45 23.84 -9.98
CA PRO A 117 12.00 23.76 -10.04
C PRO A 117 11.38 24.86 -10.93
N ASN A 118 12.09 25.98 -11.11
CA ASN A 118 11.65 27.12 -11.92
C ASN A 118 12.06 27.01 -13.40
N ALA A 119 12.80 25.97 -13.79
CA ALA A 119 13.20 25.81 -15.18
C ALA A 119 11.97 25.47 -16.06
N PRO A 120 11.85 26.04 -17.27
CA PRO A 120 10.76 25.71 -18.19
C PRO A 120 10.81 24.23 -18.61
N ASN A 121 9.63 23.64 -18.83
CA ASN A 121 9.52 22.29 -19.38
C ASN A 121 10.11 22.26 -20.79
N GLN A 122 11.08 21.38 -21.02
CA GLN A 122 11.64 21.17 -22.35
C GLN A 122 10.85 20.08 -23.08
N PRO A 123 10.51 20.26 -24.37
CA PRO A 123 9.89 19.21 -25.16
C PRO A 123 10.81 17.97 -25.16
N ASN A 124 10.22 16.78 -24.97
CA ASN A 124 10.90 15.48 -24.88
C ASN A 124 11.78 15.22 -23.63
N LYS A 125 11.76 16.10 -22.61
CA LYS A 125 12.43 15.83 -21.34
C LYS A 125 11.44 15.32 -20.30
N LEU A 126 11.55 14.04 -19.95
CA LEU A 126 10.81 13.46 -18.82
C LEU A 126 11.38 13.99 -17.51
N ARG A 127 10.50 14.51 -16.66
CA ARG A 127 10.78 14.83 -15.27
C ARG A 127 10.25 13.72 -14.38
N PHE A 128 11.04 13.34 -13.39
CA PHE A 128 10.71 12.33 -12.39
C PHE A 128 10.55 12.92 -11.00
N CYS A 129 10.72 14.24 -10.84
CA CYS A 129 10.55 14.95 -9.59
C CYS A 129 9.90 16.32 -9.84
N SER A 130 8.99 16.73 -8.95
CA SER A 130 8.37 18.05 -8.93
C SER A 130 7.93 18.42 -7.51
N PRO A 131 7.71 19.71 -7.20
CA PRO A 131 7.18 20.14 -5.90
C PRO A 131 5.88 19.43 -5.52
N PHE A 132 4.92 19.29 -6.45
CA PHE A 132 3.69 18.52 -6.23
C PHE A 132 3.98 17.07 -5.82
N LEU A 133 4.83 16.37 -6.58
CA LEU A 133 5.14 14.97 -6.31
C LEU A 133 5.85 14.77 -4.96
N ILE A 134 6.78 15.67 -4.60
CA ILE A 134 7.47 15.62 -3.31
C ILE A 134 6.47 15.76 -2.16
N ASN A 135 5.59 16.76 -2.22
CA ASN A 135 4.61 16.98 -1.17
C ASN A 135 3.62 15.81 -1.06
N ALA A 136 3.17 15.26 -2.19
CA ALA A 136 2.32 14.06 -2.19
C ALA A 136 3.04 12.85 -1.57
N LEU A 137 4.32 12.66 -1.86
CA LEU A 137 5.14 11.58 -1.28
C LEU A 137 5.32 11.76 0.24
N LEU A 138 5.57 12.98 0.69
CA LEU A 138 5.71 13.29 2.12
C LEU A 138 4.39 13.11 2.87
N ALA A 139 3.26 13.46 2.26
CA ALA A 139 1.93 13.26 2.85
C ALA A 139 1.67 11.77 3.15
N VAL A 140 1.83 10.90 2.15
CA VAL A 140 1.63 9.44 2.31
C VAL A 140 2.68 8.83 3.25
N SER A 141 3.92 9.32 3.23
CA SER A 141 4.98 8.85 4.14
C SER A 141 4.67 9.16 5.59
N CYS A 142 4.23 10.40 5.90
CA CYS A 142 3.83 10.79 7.25
C CYS A 142 2.62 9.98 7.75
N ALA A 143 1.69 9.66 6.84
CA ALA A 143 0.58 8.77 7.13
C ALA A 143 1.04 7.37 7.59
N ALA A 144 2.11 6.82 7.01
CA ALA A 144 2.57 5.47 7.35
C ALA A 144 3.50 5.39 8.58
N PHE A 145 4.20 6.46 8.94
CA PHE A 145 5.33 6.39 9.88
C PHE A 145 5.16 7.16 11.20
N LEU A 146 4.12 8.01 11.37
CA LEU A 146 3.98 8.81 12.58
C LEU A 146 3.04 8.16 13.61
N GLN A 147 3.60 7.88 14.80
CA GLN A 147 2.91 7.51 16.04
C GLN A 147 2.18 8.70 16.68
N SER A 148 1.72 9.67 15.89
CA SER A 148 1.06 10.85 16.46
C SER A 148 -0.25 10.42 17.13
N ASN A 149 -0.43 10.81 18.39
CA ASN A 149 -1.69 10.67 19.13
C ASN A 149 -2.83 11.48 18.50
N ASP A 150 -2.55 12.29 17.49
CA ASP A 150 -3.54 13.02 16.72
C ASP A 150 -3.58 12.55 15.26
N PRO A 151 -4.57 11.71 14.87
CA PRO A 151 -4.80 11.28 13.50
C PRO A 151 -4.92 12.43 12.49
N SER A 152 -5.33 13.63 12.93
CA SER A 152 -5.53 14.80 12.06
C SER A 152 -4.24 15.45 11.56
N THR A 153 -3.09 15.10 12.17
CA THR A 153 -1.77 15.69 11.85
C THR A 153 -0.89 14.83 10.93
N ARG A 154 -1.37 13.65 10.50
CA ARG A 154 -0.61 12.63 9.74
C ARG A 154 -0.32 13.03 8.28
N GLY A 155 0.54 14.02 8.06
CA GLY A 155 0.93 14.46 6.70
C GLY A 155 -0.02 15.47 6.05
N GLN A 156 -1.01 15.97 6.80
CA GLN A 156 -2.04 16.88 6.30
C GLN A 156 -1.48 18.19 5.73
N ALA A 157 -0.43 18.75 6.35
CA ALA A 157 0.21 19.96 5.84
C ALA A 157 0.81 19.74 4.43
N PHE A 158 1.48 18.60 4.22
CA PHE A 158 2.01 18.21 2.92
C PHE A 158 0.89 17.90 1.91
N ALA A 159 -0.20 17.27 2.36
CA ALA A 159 -1.35 17.01 1.50
C ALA A 159 -2.02 18.31 1.02
N ARG A 160 -2.19 19.30 1.92
CA ARG A 160 -2.70 20.63 1.57
C ARG A 160 -1.80 21.35 0.58
N GLU A 161 -0.49 21.29 0.79
CA GLU A 161 0.46 21.91 -0.12
C GLU A 161 0.48 21.22 -1.48
N ALA A 162 0.42 19.88 -1.53
CA ALA A 162 0.26 19.14 -2.77
C ALA A 162 -1.04 19.54 -3.50
N ALA A 163 -2.16 19.65 -2.79
CA ALA A 163 -3.42 20.10 -3.36
C ALA A 163 -3.34 21.54 -3.91
N ARG A 164 -2.61 22.44 -3.24
CA ARG A 164 -2.36 23.82 -3.70
C ARG A 164 -1.50 23.86 -4.97
N LEU A 165 -0.50 22.97 -5.07
CA LEU A 165 0.41 22.89 -6.21
C LEU A 165 -0.20 22.21 -7.43
N LEU A 166 -1.19 21.31 -7.24
CA LEU A 166 -1.77 20.54 -8.34
C LEU A 166 -2.28 21.43 -9.50
N PRO A 167 -3.12 22.47 -9.30
CA PRO A 167 -3.57 23.32 -10.40
C PRO A 167 -2.45 24.06 -11.15
N LEU A 168 -1.29 24.25 -10.52
CA LEU A 168 -0.14 24.93 -11.12
C LEU A 168 0.70 23.99 -11.99
N GLU A 169 0.73 22.70 -11.65
CA GLU A 169 1.54 21.70 -12.34
C GLU A 169 0.73 20.79 -13.28
N ASP A 170 -0.61 20.75 -13.12
CA ASP A 170 -1.54 19.87 -13.82
C ASP A 170 -1.64 20.19 -15.32
N THR A 171 -0.68 19.66 -16.06
CA THR A 171 -0.61 19.72 -17.52
C THR A 171 -0.83 18.33 -18.10
N ASP A 172 -1.34 18.25 -19.33
CA ASP A 172 -1.70 16.97 -19.98
C ASP A 172 -0.51 16.00 -20.17
N THR A 173 0.73 16.50 -20.11
CA THR A 173 1.94 15.70 -20.39
C THR A 173 2.88 15.57 -19.18
N SER A 174 2.37 15.76 -17.95
CA SER A 174 3.17 15.71 -16.74
C SER A 174 3.14 14.34 -16.04
N LEU A 175 4.27 13.61 -16.11
CA LEU A 175 4.43 12.32 -15.42
C LEU A 175 4.35 12.47 -13.90
N THR A 176 4.97 13.52 -13.35
CA THR A 176 4.97 13.80 -11.91
C THR A 176 3.58 14.10 -11.38
N VAL A 177 2.70 14.66 -12.21
CA VAL A 177 1.28 14.84 -11.84
C VAL A 177 0.55 13.52 -11.78
N ALA A 178 0.66 12.64 -12.77
CA ALA A 178 0.03 11.32 -12.70
C ALA A 178 0.54 10.50 -11.50
N GLN A 179 1.84 10.56 -11.21
CA GLN A 179 2.45 9.93 -10.03
C GLN A 179 1.95 10.54 -8.73
N GLY A 180 1.91 11.87 -8.62
CA GLY A 180 1.45 12.56 -7.41
C GLY A 180 -0.04 12.34 -7.16
N LEU A 181 -0.89 12.30 -8.20
CA LEU A 181 -2.31 11.97 -8.07
C LEU A 181 -2.52 10.53 -7.57
N THR A 182 -1.64 9.60 -7.94
CA THR A 182 -1.65 8.22 -7.38
C THR A 182 -1.42 8.24 -5.87
N LEU A 183 -0.45 9.03 -5.40
CA LEU A 183 -0.15 9.19 -3.98
C LEU A 183 -1.27 9.92 -3.24
N MET A 184 -1.82 10.99 -3.81
CA MET A 184 -2.93 11.74 -3.21
C MET A 184 -4.20 10.89 -3.14
N ASN A 185 -4.49 10.07 -4.15
CA ASN A 185 -5.56 9.08 -4.09
C ASN A 185 -5.36 8.13 -2.90
N ALA A 186 -4.15 7.59 -2.72
CA ALA A 186 -3.88 6.69 -1.60
C ALA A 186 -3.95 7.38 -0.22
N TYR A 187 -3.49 8.63 -0.15
CA TYR A 187 -3.59 9.45 1.06
C TYR A 187 -5.07 9.67 1.45
N GLU A 188 -5.88 10.18 0.52
CA GLU A 188 -7.29 10.46 0.76
C GLU A 188 -8.11 9.19 1.01
N ALA A 189 -7.80 8.09 0.32
CA ALA A 189 -8.45 6.80 0.56
C ALA A 189 -8.21 6.26 1.97
N ALA A 190 -7.08 6.61 2.59
CA ALA A 190 -6.76 6.20 3.95
C ALA A 190 -7.29 7.19 5.00
N LEU A 191 -6.95 8.47 4.87
CA LEU A 191 -7.13 9.48 5.93
C LEU A 191 -8.18 10.55 5.60
N GLY A 192 -8.59 10.64 4.34
CA GLY A 192 -9.47 11.68 3.84
C GLY A 192 -10.87 11.16 3.57
N ASN A 193 -11.47 11.63 2.47
CA ASN A 193 -12.81 11.21 2.06
C ASN A 193 -12.79 10.46 0.72
N GLY A 194 -13.71 9.50 0.58
CA GLY A 194 -13.79 8.63 -0.60
C GLY A 194 -14.05 9.37 -1.91
N GLU A 195 -14.80 10.48 -1.90
CA GLU A 195 -15.10 11.26 -3.10
C GLU A 195 -13.85 11.95 -3.66
N THR A 196 -13.06 12.56 -2.78
CA THR A 196 -11.80 13.21 -3.14
C THR A 196 -10.78 12.18 -3.63
N ALA A 197 -10.71 11.03 -2.97
CA ALA A 197 -9.89 9.91 -3.43
C ALA A 197 -10.28 9.48 -4.86
N LEU A 198 -11.57 9.30 -5.14
CA LEU A 198 -12.07 8.95 -6.48
C LEU A 198 -11.76 10.03 -7.52
N SER A 199 -11.92 11.31 -7.17
CA SER A 199 -11.58 12.44 -8.04
C SER A 199 -10.10 12.42 -8.43
N TYR A 200 -9.20 12.20 -7.47
CA TYR A 200 -7.77 12.05 -7.77
C TYR A 200 -7.47 10.83 -8.64
N HIS A 201 -8.16 9.71 -8.44
CA HIS A 201 -8.00 8.52 -9.28
C HIS A 201 -8.43 8.76 -10.73
N SER A 202 -9.60 9.37 -10.95
CA SER A 202 -10.09 9.67 -12.29
C SER A 202 -9.18 10.67 -13.02
N ARG A 203 -8.68 11.68 -12.32
CA ARG A 203 -7.69 12.62 -12.87
C ARG A 203 -6.37 11.90 -13.19
N MET A 204 -5.91 11.00 -12.33
CA MET A 204 -4.72 10.18 -12.58
C MET A 204 -4.85 9.37 -13.86
N GLN A 205 -6.00 8.69 -14.07
CA GLN A 205 -6.26 7.92 -15.28
C GLN A 205 -6.20 8.79 -16.53
N ALA A 206 -6.85 9.97 -16.50
CA ALA A 206 -6.87 10.91 -17.61
C ALA A 206 -5.45 11.37 -17.98
N ARG A 207 -4.64 11.77 -17.00
CA ARG A 207 -3.26 12.20 -17.22
C ARG A 207 -2.36 11.06 -17.67
N TYR A 208 -2.52 9.86 -17.10
CA TYR A 208 -1.76 8.69 -17.56
C TYR A 208 -2.01 8.39 -19.04
N LEU A 209 -3.26 8.44 -19.50
CA LEU A 209 -3.59 8.22 -20.91
C LEU A 209 -3.05 9.33 -21.82
N ALA A 210 -3.10 10.59 -21.38
CA ALA A 210 -2.58 11.73 -22.11
C ALA A 210 -1.05 11.70 -22.29
N LEU A 211 -0.31 11.09 -21.35
CA LEU A 211 1.14 10.91 -21.44
C LEU A 211 1.58 10.01 -22.62
N ARG A 212 0.72 9.11 -23.09
CA ARG A 212 1.03 8.13 -24.15
C ARG A 212 2.38 7.46 -23.97
N LEU A 213 2.68 6.97 -22.76
CA LEU A 213 3.99 6.40 -22.40
C LEU A 213 4.42 5.21 -23.30
N ASN A 214 3.47 4.55 -23.97
CA ASN A 214 3.77 3.49 -24.93
C ASN A 214 4.45 4.03 -26.20
N ASP A 215 4.13 5.27 -26.61
CA ASP A 215 4.66 5.91 -27.82
C ASP A 215 6.07 6.47 -27.57
N MET A 216 6.46 6.64 -26.30
CA MET A 216 7.77 7.17 -25.92
C MET A 216 8.88 6.12 -26.09
N GLN A 217 9.61 6.19 -27.20
CA GLN A 217 10.73 5.29 -27.45
C GLN A 217 12.03 5.78 -26.79
N ARG A 218 12.70 4.89 -26.03
CA ARG A 218 14.04 5.10 -25.46
C ARG A 218 14.85 3.85 -25.71
N SER A 219 16.02 3.99 -26.34
CA SER A 219 16.89 2.85 -26.65
C SER A 219 17.64 2.38 -25.40
N THR A 220 17.72 1.07 -25.22
CA THR A 220 18.55 0.42 -24.19
C THR A 220 19.97 0.13 -24.67
N ASN A 221 20.26 0.35 -25.97
CA ASN A 221 21.56 0.04 -26.57
C ASN A 221 22.61 1.05 -26.12
N ALA A 222 23.71 0.57 -25.53
CA ALA A 222 24.81 1.39 -25.06
C ALA A 222 25.55 2.14 -26.17
N ALA A 223 25.54 1.60 -27.40
CA ALA A 223 26.14 2.24 -28.57
C ALA A 223 25.35 3.46 -29.07
N ILE A 224 24.06 3.56 -28.75
CA ILE A 224 23.14 4.54 -29.35
C ILE A 224 22.61 5.54 -28.31
N ALA A 225 22.29 5.08 -27.10
CA ALA A 225 21.66 5.89 -26.06
C ALA A 225 22.62 6.23 -24.93
N ARG A 226 22.52 7.44 -24.37
CA ARG A 226 23.28 7.83 -23.17
C ARG A 226 22.81 7.07 -21.92
N ALA A 227 23.64 7.05 -20.87
CA ALA A 227 23.35 6.32 -19.63
C ALA A 227 21.97 6.65 -19.02
N ARG A 228 21.59 7.94 -18.99
CA ARG A 228 20.27 8.38 -18.51
C ARG A 228 19.12 7.87 -19.38
N GLN A 229 19.24 7.99 -20.71
CA GLN A 229 18.21 7.51 -21.66
C GLN A 229 17.98 5.99 -21.53
N ARG A 230 19.04 5.21 -21.26
CA ARG A 230 18.91 3.78 -21.01
C ARG A 230 18.17 3.48 -19.69
N ARG A 231 18.41 4.28 -18.63
CA ARG A 231 17.63 4.18 -17.39
C ARG A 231 16.18 4.57 -17.61
N GLU A 232 15.91 5.63 -18.37
CA GLU A 232 14.55 6.04 -18.73
C GLU A 232 13.79 4.93 -19.46
N ALA A 233 14.43 4.18 -20.36
CA ALA A 233 13.80 3.03 -21.03
C ALA A 233 13.32 1.95 -20.04
N TYR A 234 14.13 1.66 -19.02
CA TYR A 234 13.76 0.76 -17.92
C TYR A 234 12.63 1.35 -17.07
N THR A 235 12.76 2.61 -16.67
CA THR A 235 11.81 3.30 -15.79
C THR A 235 10.43 3.43 -16.46
N LEU A 236 10.38 3.71 -17.76
CA LEU A 236 9.12 3.74 -18.51
C LEU A 236 8.41 2.38 -18.48
N SER A 237 9.15 1.27 -18.59
CA SER A 237 8.57 -0.07 -18.42
C SER A 237 8.03 -0.27 -17.01
N LEU A 238 8.81 0.07 -15.98
CA LEU A 238 8.39 -0.05 -14.58
C LEU A 238 7.08 0.74 -14.33
N ILE A 239 7.06 2.01 -14.72
CA ILE A 239 5.95 2.94 -14.47
C ILE A 239 4.69 2.53 -15.23
N SER A 240 4.79 2.18 -16.53
CA SER A 240 3.61 1.76 -17.31
C SER A 240 2.93 0.53 -16.70
N TRP A 241 3.71 -0.46 -16.28
CA TRP A 241 3.18 -1.62 -15.57
C TRP A 241 2.69 -1.26 -14.16
N GLY A 242 3.34 -0.29 -13.50
CA GLY A 242 2.95 0.18 -12.17
C GLY A 242 1.58 0.83 -12.15
N PHE A 243 1.28 1.71 -13.11
CA PHE A 243 -0.04 2.34 -13.25
C PHE A 243 -1.13 1.31 -13.59
N TYR A 244 -0.81 0.31 -14.42
CA TYR A 244 -1.74 -0.79 -14.70
C TYR A 244 -2.07 -1.62 -13.44
N VAL A 245 -1.05 -1.94 -12.63
CA VAL A 245 -1.23 -2.61 -11.33
C VAL A 245 -2.01 -1.72 -10.35
N TRP A 246 -1.83 -0.41 -10.40
CA TRP A 246 -2.55 0.50 -9.54
C TRP A 246 -4.03 0.59 -9.90
N ASP A 247 -4.35 0.69 -11.19
CA ASP A 247 -5.72 0.88 -11.67
C ASP A 247 -6.66 -0.24 -11.22
N TRP A 248 -6.24 -1.51 -11.32
CA TRP A 248 -7.13 -2.62 -10.99
C TRP A 248 -7.52 -2.68 -9.51
N LYS A 249 -6.65 -2.25 -8.58
CA LYS A 249 -6.91 -2.38 -7.13
C LYS A 249 -8.18 -1.63 -6.72
N LEU A 250 -8.32 -0.38 -7.18
CA LEU A 250 -9.51 0.43 -6.93
C LEU A 250 -10.69 -0.03 -7.80
N ILE A 251 -10.44 -0.27 -9.08
CA ILE A 251 -11.49 -0.59 -10.08
C ILE A 251 -12.16 -1.94 -9.82
N HIS A 252 -11.43 -2.93 -9.26
CA HIS A 252 -12.01 -4.18 -8.80
C HIS A 252 -13.01 -3.96 -7.65
N GLY A 253 -12.66 -3.12 -6.68
CA GLY A 253 -13.59 -2.74 -5.61
C GLY A 253 -14.87 -2.16 -6.20
N LEU A 254 -14.73 -1.18 -7.09
CA LEU A 254 -15.83 -0.48 -7.75
C LEU A 254 -16.61 -1.32 -8.77
N TYR A 255 -16.23 -2.57 -9.03
CA TYR A 255 -16.82 -3.41 -10.09
C TYR A 255 -16.89 -2.67 -11.43
N ARG A 256 -15.78 -2.05 -11.85
CA ARG A 256 -15.66 -1.32 -13.13
C ARG A 256 -14.69 -2.02 -14.07
N ARG A 257 -14.75 -1.68 -15.36
CA ARG A 257 -13.72 -2.11 -16.32
C ARG A 257 -12.46 -1.26 -16.14
N LEU A 258 -11.29 -1.88 -16.28
CA LEU A 258 -10.01 -1.15 -16.29
C LEU A 258 -10.01 -0.11 -17.39
N ILE A 259 -9.63 1.11 -17.04
CA ILE A 259 -9.44 2.20 -17.99
C ILE A 259 -8.02 2.12 -18.54
N ILE A 260 -7.04 1.92 -17.64
CA ILE A 260 -5.65 1.68 -18.03
C ILE A 260 -5.54 0.24 -18.51
N LYS A 261 -5.31 0.05 -19.81
CA LYS A 261 -5.14 -1.28 -20.41
C LYS A 261 -3.75 -1.84 -20.16
N LYS A 262 -3.63 -3.16 -20.31
CA LYS A 262 -2.35 -3.87 -20.30
C LYS A 262 -1.33 -3.12 -21.18
N PRO A 263 -0.16 -2.73 -20.63
CA PRO A 263 0.85 -2.00 -21.40
C PRO A 263 1.35 -2.82 -22.60
N ASN A 264 1.52 -2.17 -23.76
CA ASN A 264 2.15 -2.78 -24.93
C ASN A 264 3.69 -2.75 -24.86
N ARG A 265 4.24 -2.53 -23.67
CA ARG A 265 5.68 -2.42 -23.42
C ARG A 265 6.17 -3.70 -22.74
N PRO A 266 7.26 -4.32 -23.20
CA PRO A 266 7.82 -5.49 -22.52
C PRO A 266 8.22 -5.16 -21.08
N LYS A 267 8.11 -6.14 -20.17
CA LYS A 267 8.56 -6.06 -18.76
C LYS A 267 10.10 -6.05 -18.69
N THR A 268 10.78 -5.07 -19.28
CA THR A 268 12.26 -4.98 -19.33
C THR A 268 12.87 -4.88 -17.94
N TRP A 269 12.09 -4.38 -16.96
CA TRP A 269 12.47 -4.37 -15.56
C TRP A 269 12.58 -5.76 -14.92
N TYR A 270 11.98 -6.78 -15.53
CA TYR A 270 12.05 -8.17 -15.06
C TYR A 270 13.27 -8.91 -15.63
N ASN A 271 13.78 -8.49 -16.78
CA ASN A 271 14.89 -9.17 -17.47
C ASN A 271 16.14 -9.22 -16.59
N LYS A 272 16.59 -10.43 -16.25
CA LYS A 272 17.78 -10.67 -15.40
C LYS A 272 19.05 -9.99 -15.91
N ALA A 273 19.25 -9.94 -17.23
CA ALA A 273 20.46 -9.36 -17.82
C ALA A 273 20.47 -7.83 -17.78
N ALA A 274 19.30 -7.19 -17.75
CA ALA A 274 19.16 -5.74 -17.91
C ALA A 274 18.67 -5.02 -16.64
N SER A 275 18.04 -5.74 -15.71
CA SER A 275 17.37 -5.13 -14.55
C SER A 275 18.37 -4.67 -13.48
N PRO A 276 18.37 -3.38 -13.09
CA PRO A 276 19.15 -2.88 -11.96
C PRO A 276 18.82 -3.61 -10.65
N LEU A 277 17.60 -4.12 -10.48
CA LEU A 277 17.18 -4.87 -9.28
C LEU A 277 17.87 -6.23 -9.13
N CYS A 278 18.62 -6.71 -10.13
CA CYS A 278 19.42 -7.94 -10.03
C CYS A 278 20.81 -7.69 -9.45
N LYS A 279 21.24 -6.43 -9.36
CA LYS A 279 22.60 -6.08 -8.96
C LYS A 279 22.64 -5.80 -7.45
N ARG A 280 23.59 -6.42 -6.74
CA ARG A 280 23.71 -6.33 -5.27
C ARG A 280 24.03 -4.93 -4.74
N ASP A 281 24.62 -4.10 -5.59
CA ASP A 281 24.93 -2.68 -5.35
C ASP A 281 23.70 -1.77 -5.51
N ASN A 282 22.59 -2.28 -6.06
CA ASN A 282 21.38 -1.50 -6.20
C ASN A 282 20.72 -1.29 -4.82
N PRO A 283 20.32 -0.05 -4.46
CA PRO A 283 19.72 0.24 -3.16
C PRO A 283 18.38 -0.46 -2.91
N ASN A 284 17.73 -0.98 -3.96
CA ASN A 284 16.48 -1.74 -3.87
C ASN A 284 16.68 -3.26 -3.89
N TYR A 285 17.92 -3.75 -3.97
CA TYR A 285 18.20 -5.20 -3.93
C TYR A 285 17.97 -5.78 -2.54
N TRP A 286 18.45 -5.08 -1.52
CA TRP A 286 18.28 -5.43 -0.12
C TRP A 286 17.04 -4.74 0.44
N TRP A 287 16.30 -5.47 1.27
CA TRP A 287 15.24 -4.95 2.12
C TRP A 287 15.62 -5.22 3.56
N PHE A 288 15.31 -4.25 4.41
CA PHE A 288 15.56 -4.31 5.84
C PHE A 288 14.19 -4.30 6.52
N PRO A 289 13.88 -5.26 7.40
CA PRO A 289 12.66 -5.27 8.20
C PRO A 289 12.65 -4.17 9.26
N TYR A 290 12.99 -2.93 8.92
CA TYR A 290 13.11 -1.83 9.87
C TYR A 290 11.72 -1.42 10.41
N PRO A 291 11.56 -1.18 11.73
CA PRO A 291 12.58 -1.18 12.79
C PRO A 291 12.80 -2.55 13.46
N VAL A 292 12.10 -3.60 13.04
CA VAL A 292 12.13 -4.95 13.63
C VAL A 292 13.51 -5.61 13.51
N SER A 293 14.21 -5.41 12.39
CA SER A 293 15.54 -5.97 12.16
C SER A 293 16.37 -5.11 11.20
N VAL A 294 17.66 -5.06 11.47
CA VAL A 294 18.69 -4.46 10.60
C VAL A 294 19.43 -5.49 9.75
N VAL A 295 19.06 -6.78 9.85
CA VAL A 295 19.66 -7.84 9.03
C VAL A 295 19.14 -7.73 7.60
N PRO A 296 20.01 -7.60 6.59
CA PRO A 296 19.59 -7.48 5.19
C PRO A 296 18.93 -8.77 4.72
N GLN A 297 17.76 -8.64 4.11
CA GLN A 297 17.07 -9.71 3.41
C GLN A 297 16.93 -9.37 1.92
N LYS A 298 16.82 -10.38 1.07
CA LYS A 298 16.50 -10.13 -0.35
C LYS A 298 15.14 -9.45 -0.43
N SER A 299 15.05 -8.33 -1.15
CA SER A 299 13.82 -7.54 -1.20
C SER A 299 12.66 -8.21 -1.94
N TRP A 300 12.96 -9.16 -2.84
CA TRP A 300 12.00 -9.80 -3.74
C TRP A 300 11.14 -8.80 -4.55
N LYS A 301 11.52 -7.51 -4.62
CA LYS A 301 10.70 -6.44 -5.21
C LYS A 301 10.30 -6.74 -6.65
N ARG A 302 11.20 -7.37 -7.42
CA ARG A 302 10.98 -7.75 -8.81
C ARG A 302 10.01 -8.92 -8.92
N GLU A 303 10.22 -9.97 -8.14
CA GLU A 303 9.39 -11.18 -8.14
C GLU A 303 7.96 -10.86 -7.68
N ILE A 304 7.82 -10.06 -6.61
CA ILE A 304 6.51 -9.58 -6.14
C ILE A 304 5.83 -8.73 -7.22
N PHE A 305 6.56 -7.84 -7.90
CA PHE A 305 5.96 -7.01 -8.94
C PHE A 305 5.49 -7.83 -10.15
N ALA A 306 6.22 -8.88 -10.51
CA ALA A 306 5.79 -9.80 -11.56
C ALA A 306 4.49 -10.50 -11.17
N ALA A 307 4.38 -10.99 -9.95
CA ALA A 307 3.15 -11.59 -9.43
C ALA A 307 1.98 -10.57 -9.41
N GLU A 308 2.22 -9.32 -9.01
CA GLU A 308 1.20 -8.25 -9.06
C GLU A 308 0.74 -7.95 -10.49
N CYS A 309 1.65 -7.96 -11.47
CA CYS A 309 1.30 -7.79 -12.87
C CYS A 309 0.45 -8.95 -13.38
N ASP A 310 0.81 -10.19 -13.05
CA ASP A 310 0.07 -11.38 -13.47
C ASP A 310 -1.32 -11.41 -12.83
N LEU A 311 -1.44 -10.96 -11.58
CA LEU A 311 -2.72 -10.78 -10.90
C LEU A 311 -3.57 -9.67 -11.55
N ALA A 312 -2.97 -8.54 -11.96
CA ALA A 312 -3.66 -7.48 -12.68
C ALA A 312 -4.24 -7.98 -14.02
N GLU A 313 -3.45 -8.75 -14.77
CA GLU A 313 -3.88 -9.36 -16.05
C GLU A 313 -5.05 -10.34 -15.88
N LEU A 314 -5.04 -11.13 -14.80
CA LEU A 314 -6.16 -12.02 -14.47
C LEU A 314 -7.38 -11.24 -13.99
N THR A 315 -7.18 -10.21 -13.17
CA THR A 315 -8.26 -9.33 -12.71
C THR A 315 -8.94 -8.65 -13.89
N GLU A 316 -8.19 -8.19 -14.90
CA GLU A 316 -8.77 -7.61 -16.12
C GLU A 316 -9.66 -8.63 -16.85
N GLN A 317 -9.25 -9.90 -16.93
CA GLN A 317 -10.07 -10.96 -17.52
C GLN A 317 -11.35 -11.21 -16.71
N VAL A 318 -11.25 -11.20 -15.38
CA VAL A 318 -12.39 -11.36 -14.46
C VAL A 318 -13.37 -10.20 -14.62
N LEU A 319 -12.89 -8.96 -14.65
CA LEU A 319 -13.76 -7.78 -14.81
C LEU A 319 -14.41 -7.72 -16.19
N LYS A 320 -13.71 -8.13 -17.26
CA LYS A 320 -14.33 -8.29 -18.59
C LYS A 320 -15.43 -9.34 -18.61
N PHE A 321 -15.24 -10.44 -17.87
CA PHE A 321 -16.24 -11.48 -17.71
C PHE A 321 -17.45 -10.99 -16.92
N LEU A 322 -17.20 -10.36 -15.77
CA LEU A 322 -18.20 -9.87 -14.82
C LEU A 322 -19.03 -8.70 -15.35
N ILE A 323 -18.45 -7.89 -16.22
CA ILE A 323 -19.05 -6.71 -16.82
C ILE A 323 -18.99 -6.89 -18.33
N PRO A 324 -19.83 -7.74 -18.95
CA PRO A 324 -19.84 -7.95 -20.41
C PRO A 324 -20.13 -6.66 -21.19
N LEU A 325 -19.70 -6.58 -22.46
CA LEU A 325 -20.24 -5.57 -23.38
C LEU A 325 -21.68 -5.98 -23.77
N GLU A 326 -22.49 -5.08 -24.31
CA GLU A 326 -23.92 -5.33 -24.60
C GLU A 326 -24.17 -6.63 -25.39
N ASP A 327 -23.29 -6.98 -26.33
CA ASP A 327 -23.41 -8.20 -27.16
C ASP A 327 -22.76 -9.46 -26.54
N SER A 328 -22.19 -9.37 -25.35
CA SER A 328 -21.45 -10.48 -24.73
C SER A 328 -22.33 -11.34 -23.81
N VAL A 329 -22.00 -12.62 -23.72
CA VAL A 329 -22.74 -13.58 -22.88
C VAL A 329 -22.68 -13.17 -21.40
N ALA A 330 -23.84 -13.07 -20.76
CA ALA A 330 -23.96 -12.76 -19.34
C ALA A 330 -23.20 -13.79 -18.46
N PRO A 331 -22.57 -13.38 -17.35
CA PRO A 331 -21.77 -14.26 -16.48
C PRO A 331 -22.50 -15.54 -16.08
N ARG A 332 -23.78 -15.42 -15.67
CA ARG A 332 -24.65 -16.53 -15.25
C ARG A 332 -24.79 -17.62 -16.31
N ARG A 333 -24.71 -17.28 -17.59
CA ARG A 333 -24.87 -18.20 -18.73
C ARG A 333 -23.54 -18.82 -19.18
N ASN A 334 -22.41 -18.39 -18.62
CA ASN A 334 -21.08 -18.85 -19.01
C ASN A 334 -20.31 -19.43 -17.82
N ILE A 335 -20.88 -20.49 -17.24
CA ILE A 335 -20.35 -21.23 -16.09
C ILE A 335 -18.96 -21.79 -16.38
N LYS A 336 -18.75 -22.33 -17.60
CA LYS A 336 -17.45 -22.87 -18.03
C LYS A 336 -16.34 -21.83 -17.87
N ARG A 337 -16.57 -20.59 -18.34
CA ARG A 337 -15.59 -19.52 -18.21
C ARG A 337 -15.35 -19.12 -16.75
N ALA A 338 -16.38 -19.13 -15.91
CA ALA A 338 -16.23 -18.88 -14.48
C ALA A 338 -15.34 -19.93 -13.80
N ILE A 339 -15.49 -21.22 -14.12
CA ILE A 339 -14.65 -22.30 -13.58
C ILE A 339 -13.21 -22.18 -14.07
N GLU A 340 -13.00 -21.86 -15.35
CA GLU A 340 -11.66 -21.61 -15.91
C GLU A 340 -10.95 -20.47 -15.18
N LEU A 341 -11.66 -19.35 -14.93
CA LEU A 341 -11.12 -18.20 -14.20
C LEU A 341 -10.88 -18.55 -12.73
N TYR A 342 -11.82 -19.24 -12.08
CA TYR A 342 -11.67 -19.72 -10.71
C TYR A 342 -10.38 -20.52 -10.52
N THR A 343 -10.13 -21.49 -11.39
CA THR A 343 -8.97 -22.38 -11.32
C THR A 343 -7.64 -21.62 -11.45
N LYS A 344 -7.64 -20.51 -12.21
CA LYS A 344 -6.46 -19.64 -12.32
C LYS A 344 -6.24 -18.79 -11.07
N ILE A 345 -7.32 -18.29 -10.46
CA ILE A 345 -7.25 -17.35 -9.34
C ILE A 345 -6.98 -18.06 -8.01
N VAL A 346 -7.52 -19.26 -7.81
CA VAL A 346 -7.33 -20.03 -6.57
C VAL A 346 -5.84 -20.32 -6.31
N ASN A 347 -5.06 -20.54 -7.38
CA ASN A 347 -3.61 -20.75 -7.29
C ASN A 347 -2.83 -19.49 -6.85
N LEU A 348 -3.45 -18.31 -6.92
CA LEU A 348 -2.85 -17.04 -6.53
C LEU A 348 -3.35 -16.54 -5.16
N THR A 349 -4.21 -17.31 -4.50
CA THR A 349 -4.77 -16.96 -3.17
C THR A 349 -5.45 -15.58 -3.13
N ALA A 350 -6.03 -15.15 -4.26
CA ALA A 350 -6.72 -13.86 -4.38
C ALA A 350 -8.20 -13.98 -4.00
N GLU A 351 -8.45 -14.31 -2.73
CA GLU A 351 -9.74 -14.67 -2.15
C GLU A 351 -10.87 -13.67 -2.48
N LEU A 352 -10.60 -12.36 -2.41
CA LEU A 352 -11.60 -11.32 -2.67
C LEU A 352 -12.08 -11.28 -4.12
N ILE A 353 -11.20 -11.59 -5.08
CA ILE A 353 -11.56 -11.68 -6.50
C ILE A 353 -12.49 -12.88 -6.72
N ILE A 354 -12.23 -13.98 -6.02
CA ILE A 354 -13.09 -15.18 -6.08
C ILE A 354 -14.47 -14.87 -5.53
N VAL A 355 -14.57 -14.17 -4.39
CA VAL A 355 -15.85 -13.73 -3.82
C VAL A 355 -16.66 -12.90 -4.83
N SER A 356 -16.02 -11.95 -5.53
CA SER A 356 -16.66 -11.15 -6.58
C SER A 356 -17.07 -12.00 -7.79
N MET A 357 -16.19 -12.92 -8.22
CA MET A 357 -16.41 -13.74 -9.40
C MET A 357 -17.54 -14.77 -9.23
N LEU A 358 -17.73 -15.31 -8.02
CA LEU A 358 -18.80 -16.28 -7.73
C LEU A 358 -20.16 -15.60 -7.46
N ARG A 359 -20.18 -14.29 -7.20
CA ARG A 359 -21.41 -13.53 -6.88
C ARG A 359 -22.53 -13.69 -7.90
N PRO A 360 -22.31 -13.64 -9.24
CA PRO A 360 -23.38 -13.78 -10.20
C PRO A 360 -24.13 -15.11 -10.07
N PHE A 361 -23.53 -16.14 -9.47
CA PHE A 361 -24.10 -17.48 -9.37
C PHE A 361 -24.88 -17.72 -8.07
N LYS A 362 -25.18 -16.65 -7.30
CA LYS A 362 -26.11 -16.70 -6.15
C LYS A 362 -27.46 -17.25 -6.62
N GLY A 363 -27.83 -18.44 -6.17
CA GLY A 363 -29.07 -19.16 -6.52
C GLY A 363 -28.88 -20.40 -7.41
N LEU A 364 -27.68 -20.67 -7.91
CA LEU A 364 -27.39 -21.92 -8.62
C LEU A 364 -26.94 -22.99 -7.62
N SER A 365 -27.54 -24.18 -7.70
CA SER A 365 -27.11 -25.34 -6.93
C SER A 365 -25.78 -25.87 -7.45
N LYS A 366 -25.09 -26.65 -6.61
CA LYS A 366 -23.89 -27.40 -7.00
C LYS A 366 -24.09 -28.20 -8.29
N ASP A 367 -25.22 -28.87 -8.47
CA ASP A 367 -25.47 -29.70 -9.66
C ASP A 367 -25.53 -28.88 -10.95
N LYS A 368 -26.01 -27.63 -10.88
CA LYS A 368 -26.09 -26.72 -12.02
C LYS A 368 -24.77 -26.01 -12.29
N PHE A 369 -24.02 -25.67 -11.24
CA PHE A 369 -22.72 -25.01 -11.37
C PHE A 369 -21.60 -25.99 -11.74
N GLY A 370 -21.69 -27.23 -11.27
CA GLY A 370 -20.78 -28.34 -11.55
C GLY A 370 -19.87 -28.69 -10.37
N PRO A 371 -18.64 -28.15 -10.29
CA PRO A 371 -17.60 -28.70 -9.42
C PRO A 371 -17.81 -28.42 -7.92
N PHE A 372 -18.51 -27.33 -7.58
CA PHE A 372 -18.74 -26.90 -6.20
C PHE A 372 -19.96 -25.99 -6.11
N ASP A 373 -20.43 -25.76 -4.88
CA ASP A 373 -21.49 -24.79 -4.62
C ASP A 373 -20.90 -23.36 -4.57
N PRO A 374 -21.31 -22.43 -5.45
CA PRO A 374 -20.69 -21.11 -5.57
C PRO A 374 -20.89 -20.24 -4.31
N VAL A 375 -22.03 -20.40 -3.64
CA VAL A 375 -22.37 -19.63 -2.43
C VAL A 375 -21.49 -20.07 -1.27
N THR A 376 -21.49 -21.36 -0.95
CA THR A 376 -20.70 -21.95 0.13
C THR A 376 -19.20 -21.74 -0.09
N THR A 377 -18.73 -21.89 -1.34
CA THR A 377 -17.32 -21.66 -1.69
C THR A 377 -16.93 -20.20 -1.45
N SER A 378 -17.77 -19.23 -1.84
CA SER A 378 -17.49 -17.83 -1.55
C SER A 378 -17.50 -17.50 -0.05
N TYR A 379 -18.29 -18.21 0.78
CA TYR A 379 -18.22 -18.08 2.24
C TYR A 379 -16.93 -18.64 2.83
N ALA A 380 -16.43 -19.74 2.29
CA ALA A 380 -15.14 -20.29 2.67
C ALA A 380 -14.02 -19.27 2.39
N HIS A 381 -14.01 -18.64 1.21
CA HIS A 381 -13.01 -17.61 0.87
C HIS A 381 -13.09 -16.37 1.76
N ALA A 382 -14.31 -15.89 2.07
CA ALA A 382 -14.50 -14.79 3.01
C ALA A 382 -13.98 -15.15 4.42
N SER A 383 -14.28 -16.37 4.88
CA SER A 383 -13.84 -16.86 6.20
C SER A 383 -12.33 -17.05 6.27
N ASN A 384 -11.70 -17.55 5.21
CA ASN A 384 -10.25 -17.69 5.09
C ASN A 384 -9.56 -16.32 5.12
N THR A 385 -10.09 -15.35 4.38
CA THR A 385 -9.58 -13.96 4.37
C THR A 385 -9.61 -13.35 5.78
N ILE A 386 -10.75 -13.44 6.46
CA ILE A 386 -10.88 -12.95 7.84
C ILE A 386 -9.97 -13.72 8.78
N SER A 387 -9.84 -15.04 8.64
CA SER A 387 -8.90 -15.83 9.42
C SER A 387 -7.46 -15.33 9.26
N ALA A 388 -7.01 -15.07 8.03
CA ALA A 388 -5.68 -14.52 7.76
C ALA A 388 -5.48 -13.14 8.42
N ILE A 389 -6.48 -12.26 8.35
CA ILE A 389 -6.47 -10.96 9.04
C ILE A 389 -6.34 -11.14 10.56
N TRP A 390 -7.00 -12.14 11.15
CA TRP A 390 -6.89 -12.43 12.58
C TRP A 390 -5.52 -12.96 13.00
N HIS A 391 -4.91 -13.82 12.18
CA HIS A 391 -3.53 -14.26 12.41
C HIS A 391 -2.56 -13.08 12.32
N PHE A 392 -2.77 -12.19 11.34
CA PHE A 392 -1.99 -10.95 11.24
C PHE A 392 -2.18 -10.07 12.48
N ARG A 393 -3.41 -9.87 12.93
CA ARG A 393 -3.74 -9.09 14.14
C ARG A 393 -3.09 -9.62 15.41
N ALA A 394 -2.89 -10.94 15.51
CA ALA A 394 -2.23 -11.54 16.67
C ALA A 394 -0.75 -11.16 16.79
N LEU A 395 -0.12 -10.74 15.68
CA LEU A 395 1.30 -10.40 15.60
C LEU A 395 1.53 -8.90 15.37
N TYR A 396 0.56 -8.21 14.77
CA TYR A 396 0.70 -6.84 14.29
C TYR A 396 -0.58 -6.03 14.55
N THR A 397 -0.46 -4.71 14.68
CA THR A 397 -1.64 -3.83 14.81
C THR A 397 -2.37 -3.64 13.48
N LEU A 398 -3.71 -3.65 13.51
CA LEU A 398 -4.53 -3.28 12.35
C LEU A 398 -4.57 -1.77 12.12
N ARG A 399 -4.36 -0.96 13.16
CA ARG A 399 -4.52 0.51 13.15
C ARG A 399 -3.69 1.26 12.11
N ASN A 400 -2.66 0.62 11.55
CA ASN A 400 -1.81 1.18 10.49
C ASN A 400 -2.04 0.54 9.11
N GLN A 401 -3.11 -0.23 8.95
CA GLN A 401 -3.33 -1.10 7.79
C GLN A 401 -4.65 -0.80 7.07
N PRO A 402 -4.78 0.35 6.38
CA PRO A 402 -6.06 0.79 5.81
C PRO A 402 -6.60 -0.15 4.71
N TRP A 403 -5.75 -0.96 4.07
CA TRP A 403 -6.17 -1.94 3.06
C TRP A 403 -7.03 -3.07 3.63
N ILE A 404 -6.96 -3.32 4.95
CA ILE A 404 -7.77 -4.34 5.64
C ILE A 404 -9.25 -3.91 5.70
N ILE A 405 -9.53 -2.60 5.60
CA ILE A 405 -10.91 -2.07 5.58
C ILE A 405 -11.68 -2.72 4.44
N GLN A 406 -11.19 -2.63 3.20
CA GLN A 406 -11.88 -3.20 2.03
C GLN A 406 -12.12 -4.70 2.17
N ALA A 407 -11.09 -5.45 2.59
CA ALA A 407 -11.20 -6.90 2.77
C ALA A 407 -12.27 -7.26 3.81
N SER A 408 -12.26 -6.55 4.94
CA SER A 408 -13.23 -6.76 6.04
C SER A 408 -14.65 -6.39 5.61
N SER A 409 -14.82 -5.28 4.89
CA SER A 409 -16.10 -4.86 4.31
C SER A 409 -16.67 -5.93 3.39
N VAL A 410 -15.89 -6.40 2.41
CA VAL A 410 -16.34 -7.42 1.44
C VAL A 410 -16.75 -8.71 2.16
N CYS A 411 -15.97 -9.14 3.16
CA CYS A 411 -16.28 -10.34 3.91
C CYS A 411 -17.55 -10.18 4.76
N ALA A 412 -17.71 -9.05 5.47
CA ALA A 412 -18.87 -8.76 6.29
C ALA A 412 -20.16 -8.74 5.45
N PHE A 413 -20.20 -7.96 4.36
CA PHE A 413 -21.34 -7.93 3.46
C PHE A 413 -21.61 -9.28 2.81
N ARG A 414 -20.56 -10.05 2.48
CA ARG A 414 -20.75 -11.33 1.80
C ARG A 414 -21.53 -12.30 2.67
N VAL A 415 -21.16 -12.46 3.94
CA VAL A 415 -21.76 -13.45 4.84
C VAL A 415 -23.05 -12.97 5.51
N LEU A 416 -23.38 -11.68 5.40
CA LEU A 416 -24.44 -11.01 6.14
C LEU A 416 -25.82 -11.71 6.06
N SER A 417 -26.19 -12.25 4.89
CA SER A 417 -27.50 -12.88 4.71
C SER A 417 -27.67 -14.21 5.46
N ASP A 418 -26.59 -14.89 5.83
CA ASP A 418 -26.62 -16.25 6.42
C ASP A 418 -26.06 -16.29 7.86
N ILE A 419 -25.96 -15.14 8.53
CA ILE A 419 -25.44 -15.06 9.90
C ILE A 419 -26.36 -15.69 10.95
N ASP A 420 -27.68 -15.76 10.70
CA ASP A 420 -28.65 -16.40 11.61
C ASP A 420 -28.61 -17.93 11.46
N SER A 421 -28.42 -18.40 10.24
CA SER A 421 -28.48 -19.83 9.88
C SER A 421 -27.17 -20.58 10.11
N SER A 422 -26.05 -19.89 10.31
CA SER A 422 -24.73 -20.54 10.40
C SER A 422 -23.76 -19.88 11.39
N PRO A 423 -23.30 -20.63 12.41
CA PRO A 423 -22.30 -20.16 13.36
C PRO A 423 -20.97 -19.75 12.71
N ILE A 424 -20.60 -20.37 11.58
CA ILE A 424 -19.35 -20.06 10.86
C ILE A 424 -19.46 -18.67 10.23
N GLN A 425 -20.57 -18.40 9.54
CA GLN A 425 -20.82 -17.09 8.92
C GLN A 425 -20.95 -15.99 9.97
N LEU A 426 -21.65 -16.26 11.08
CA LEU A 426 -21.73 -15.35 12.22
C LEU A 426 -20.34 -15.01 12.78
N LYS A 427 -19.51 -16.03 13.02
CA LYS A 427 -18.14 -15.83 13.51
C LYS A 427 -17.31 -14.99 12.54
N THR A 428 -17.41 -15.24 11.23
CA THR A 428 -16.74 -14.44 10.20
C THR A 428 -17.23 -13.00 10.19
N PHE A 429 -18.54 -12.77 10.33
CA PHE A 429 -19.14 -11.44 10.39
C PHE A 429 -18.65 -10.63 11.60
N VAL A 430 -18.79 -11.19 12.81
CA VAL A 430 -18.35 -10.55 14.06
C VAL A 430 -16.88 -10.16 13.98
N LYS A 431 -16.05 -11.08 13.50
CA LYS A 431 -14.62 -10.88 13.31
C LYS A 431 -14.28 -9.78 12.31
N ALA A 432 -15.06 -9.64 11.23
CA ALA A 432 -14.90 -8.57 10.26
C ALA A 432 -15.30 -7.22 10.86
N CYS A 433 -16.44 -7.15 11.57
CA CYS A 433 -16.88 -5.94 12.27
C CYS A 433 -15.87 -5.49 13.32
N GLN A 434 -15.31 -6.41 14.13
CA GLN A 434 -14.26 -6.12 15.10
C GLN A 434 -13.01 -5.50 14.45
N ALA A 435 -12.57 -6.06 13.32
CA ALA A 435 -11.46 -5.49 12.57
C ALA A 435 -11.77 -4.07 12.09
N LEU A 436 -12.98 -3.83 11.58
CA LEU A 436 -13.44 -2.51 11.16
C LEU A 436 -13.53 -1.51 12.32
N VAL A 437 -13.99 -1.93 13.50
CA VAL A 437 -14.06 -1.08 14.70
C VAL A 437 -12.66 -0.64 15.12
N GLU A 438 -11.71 -1.57 15.19
CA GLU A 438 -10.30 -1.26 15.52
C GLU A 438 -9.67 -0.32 14.48
N LEU A 439 -9.95 -0.54 13.19
CA LEU A 439 -9.50 0.35 12.11
C LEU A 439 -10.16 1.72 12.19
N GLY A 440 -11.41 1.80 12.65
CA GLY A 440 -12.19 3.02 12.83
C GLY A 440 -11.59 4.00 13.82
N GLU A 441 -10.73 3.54 14.73
CA GLU A 441 -9.97 4.44 15.61
C GLU A 441 -8.98 5.32 14.84
N SER A 442 -8.47 4.83 13.72
CA SER A 442 -7.42 5.50 12.92
C SER A 442 -7.89 6.00 11.56
N PHE A 443 -8.98 5.42 11.03
CA PHE A 443 -9.45 5.66 9.67
C PHE A 443 -10.97 5.91 9.67
N PRO A 444 -11.42 7.16 9.42
CA PRO A 444 -12.84 7.50 9.41
C PRO A 444 -13.69 6.61 8.48
N VAL A 445 -13.14 6.23 7.32
CA VAL A 445 -13.80 5.37 6.32
C VAL A 445 -14.29 4.05 6.92
N ALA A 446 -13.56 3.48 7.89
CA ALA A 446 -14.00 2.23 8.52
C ALA A 446 -15.26 2.41 9.38
N LYS A 447 -15.46 3.58 9.99
CA LYS A 447 -16.70 3.92 10.71
C LYS A 447 -17.87 4.02 9.75
N ASP A 448 -17.67 4.65 8.59
CA ASP A 448 -18.71 4.78 7.58
C ASP A 448 -19.17 3.42 7.03
N VAL A 449 -18.25 2.46 6.92
CA VAL A 449 -18.55 1.05 6.58
C VAL A 449 -19.43 0.39 7.65
N ILE A 450 -19.14 0.61 8.93
CA ILE A 450 -19.96 0.05 10.02
C ILE A 450 -21.38 0.61 9.96
N LEU A 451 -21.54 1.93 9.80
CA LEU A 451 -22.85 2.57 9.63
C LEU A 451 -23.60 2.03 8.41
N SER A 452 -22.88 1.74 7.34
CA SER A 452 -23.43 1.12 6.13
C SER A 452 -23.95 -0.30 6.39
N LEU A 453 -23.21 -1.11 7.16
CA LEU A 453 -23.65 -2.43 7.59
C LEU A 453 -24.93 -2.34 8.44
N GLU A 454 -24.97 -1.42 9.41
CA GLU A 454 -26.17 -1.19 10.24
C GLU A 454 -27.41 -0.82 9.42
N SER A 455 -27.24 0.07 8.45
CA SER A 455 -28.32 0.50 7.57
C SER A 455 -28.90 -0.67 6.77
N VAL A 456 -28.03 -1.52 6.21
CA VAL A 456 -28.46 -2.71 5.45
C VAL A 456 -29.19 -3.71 6.34
N VAL A 457 -28.70 -3.92 7.56
CA VAL A 457 -29.33 -4.80 8.54
C VAL A 457 -30.74 -4.33 8.87
N LYS A 458 -30.90 -3.04 9.18
CA LYS A 458 -32.20 -2.42 9.48
C LYS A 458 -33.15 -2.53 8.30
N LYS A 459 -32.67 -2.20 7.09
CA LYS A 459 -33.47 -2.23 5.85
C LYS A 459 -33.93 -3.64 5.49
N GLN A 460 -33.07 -4.64 5.65
CA GLN A 460 -33.37 -6.04 5.33
C GLN A 460 -34.04 -6.79 6.48
N ARG A 461 -34.27 -6.13 7.62
CA ARG A 461 -34.87 -6.72 8.85
C ARG A 461 -34.16 -8.01 9.27
N LEU A 462 -32.83 -8.04 9.13
CA LEU A 462 -32.03 -9.21 9.48
C LEU A 462 -31.97 -9.37 10.99
N ARG A 463 -32.14 -10.61 11.47
CA ARG A 463 -31.95 -10.93 12.87
C ARG A 463 -30.45 -10.95 13.17
N ILE A 464 -30.01 -10.05 14.05
CA ILE A 464 -28.62 -10.01 14.51
C ILE A 464 -28.53 -10.59 15.92
N PRO A 465 -27.72 -11.64 16.14
CA PRO A 465 -27.41 -12.12 17.48
C PRO A 465 -26.74 -11.02 18.32
N SER A 466 -27.03 -10.98 19.62
CA SER A 466 -26.56 -9.91 20.54
C SER A 466 -25.05 -9.64 20.44
N CYS A 467 -24.23 -10.68 20.31
CA CYS A 467 -22.77 -10.57 20.18
C CYS A 467 -22.30 -9.80 18.92
N ALA A 468 -23.10 -9.80 17.85
CA ALA A 468 -22.84 -9.03 16.64
C ALA A 468 -23.44 -7.62 16.72
N GLN A 469 -24.51 -7.44 17.49
CA GLN A 469 -25.17 -6.14 17.68
C GLN A 469 -24.32 -5.16 18.49
N GLU A 470 -23.60 -5.66 19.51
CA GLU A 470 -22.60 -4.88 20.27
C GLU A 470 -21.53 -4.24 19.38
N GLN A 471 -21.10 -4.94 18.32
CA GLN A 471 -20.07 -4.43 17.40
C GLN A 471 -20.56 -3.32 16.49
N LEU A 472 -21.87 -3.26 16.25
CA LEU A 472 -22.51 -2.25 15.42
C LEU A 472 -22.84 -1.00 16.26
N SER A 473 -23.36 -1.18 17.49
CA SER A 473 -23.87 -0.10 18.34
C SER A 473 -22.82 0.73 19.10
N ASN A 474 -21.56 0.31 19.17
CA ASN A 474 -20.48 0.95 19.96
C ASN A 474 -19.95 2.31 19.43
N GLN A 475 -20.60 2.97 18.47
CA GLN A 475 -20.12 4.23 17.86
C GLN A 475 -20.99 5.47 18.17
N MET A 476 -21.98 5.37 19.07
CA MET A 476 -22.98 6.41 19.32
C MET A 476 -22.62 7.46 20.39
N GLU A 477 -21.43 7.43 21.00
CA GLU A 477 -21.13 8.34 22.13
C GLU A 477 -20.54 9.71 21.78
N ASP A 478 -20.36 10.08 20.51
CA ASP A 478 -19.80 11.41 20.21
C ASP A 478 -20.53 12.17 19.08
N LYS A 479 -21.21 13.24 19.53
CA LYS A 479 -21.87 14.35 18.79
C LYS A 479 -23.37 14.24 18.53
N ASP A 480 -24.11 14.59 19.58
CA ASP A 480 -25.27 15.48 19.47
C ASP A 480 -24.79 16.88 19.04
N ASN A 481 -24.61 17.09 17.73
CA ASN A 481 -24.47 18.40 17.12
C ASN A 481 -25.16 18.30 15.77
N GLY A 482 -26.33 18.92 15.65
CA GLY A 482 -27.22 18.86 14.48
C GLY A 482 -26.49 18.67 13.16
N ILE A 483 -26.49 17.43 12.65
CA ILE A 483 -25.88 17.07 11.38
C ILE A 483 -26.92 17.33 10.29
N ASP A 484 -26.66 18.39 9.54
CA ASP A 484 -27.26 18.67 8.23
C ASP A 484 -27.30 17.38 7.40
N SER A 485 -28.49 17.04 6.89
CA SER A 485 -28.80 15.77 6.20
C SER A 485 -27.68 15.33 5.25
N THR A 486 -26.85 14.40 5.70
CA THR A 486 -25.73 13.86 4.94
C THR A 486 -26.18 12.51 4.39
N VAL A 487 -26.34 12.42 3.07
CA VAL A 487 -26.82 11.21 2.42
C VAL A 487 -25.61 10.31 2.16
N VAL A 488 -25.43 9.30 3.01
CA VAL A 488 -24.43 8.24 2.80
C VAL A 488 -24.93 7.32 1.68
N LYS A 489 -24.29 7.38 0.50
CA LYS A 489 -24.57 6.48 -0.62
C LYS A 489 -23.45 5.45 -0.73
N ILE A 490 -23.83 4.18 -0.62
CA ILE A 490 -22.90 3.04 -0.79
C ILE A 490 -22.82 2.74 -2.29
N MET A 491 -21.67 2.97 -2.92
CA MET A 491 -21.43 2.54 -4.31
C MET A 491 -20.61 1.27 -4.29
N ASP A 492 -21.11 0.16 -4.83
CA ASP A 492 -20.28 -0.97 -5.31
C ASP A 492 -18.95 -1.16 -4.54
N HIS A 493 -19.04 -1.57 -3.27
CA HIS A 493 -17.90 -1.84 -2.35
C HIS A 493 -17.03 -0.66 -1.88
N ASN A 494 -17.44 0.59 -2.13
CA ASN A 494 -16.91 1.79 -1.50
C ASN A 494 -18.02 2.59 -0.79
N VAL A 495 -17.69 3.14 0.39
CA VAL A 495 -18.55 4.09 1.10
C VAL A 495 -18.15 5.50 0.69
N VAL A 496 -19.09 6.27 0.13
CA VAL A 496 -18.86 7.68 -0.22
C VAL A 496 -19.92 8.54 0.45
N ILE A 497 -19.46 9.54 1.19
CA ILE A 497 -20.28 10.52 1.89
C ILE A 497 -20.58 11.67 0.91
N GLN A 498 -21.86 11.96 0.62
CA GLN A 498 -22.26 13.14 -0.14
C GLN A 498 -23.17 14.06 0.68
N LYS A 499 -22.98 15.37 0.50
CA LYS A 499 -23.86 16.42 1.05
C LYS A 499 -25.12 16.52 0.20
N ALA A 500 -26.29 16.68 0.82
CA ALA A 500 -27.59 16.45 0.17
C ALA A 500 -27.98 17.38 -1.00
N ASN A 501 -27.25 18.46 -1.33
CA ASN A 501 -27.72 19.47 -2.28
C ASN A 501 -26.67 19.82 -3.34
N SER A 502 -26.68 19.10 -4.47
CA SER A 502 -26.32 19.68 -5.77
C SER A 502 -27.07 18.92 -6.87
N GLU A 503 -28.29 19.39 -7.13
CA GLU A 503 -28.98 19.09 -8.37
C GLU A 503 -28.19 19.71 -9.52
N ASP A 504 -27.55 18.89 -10.35
CA ASP A 504 -27.52 19.18 -11.77
C ASP A 504 -27.42 17.88 -12.58
N HIS A 505 -28.32 17.74 -13.54
CA HIS A 505 -28.53 16.55 -14.35
C HIS A 505 -27.75 16.65 -15.66
N THR A 506 -26.84 15.69 -15.90
CA THR A 506 -26.57 15.22 -17.27
C THR A 506 -26.47 13.69 -17.27
N GLY A 507 -27.31 13.07 -18.09
CA GLY A 507 -27.73 11.67 -18.00
C GLY A 507 -26.66 10.60 -18.26
N HIS A 508 -27.06 9.37 -17.93
CA HIS A 508 -26.34 8.08 -17.89
C HIS A 508 -25.54 7.71 -16.62
N LEU A 509 -25.61 8.53 -15.57
CA LEU A 509 -24.96 8.29 -14.28
C LEU A 509 -25.96 8.48 -13.14
N THR A 510 -26.84 7.49 -12.91
CA THR A 510 -27.69 7.50 -11.71
C THR A 510 -27.51 6.22 -10.90
N LEU A 511 -26.72 6.42 -9.84
CA LEU A 511 -26.38 5.53 -8.72
C LEU A 511 -27.54 4.72 -8.12
N THR A 512 -28.78 5.18 -8.32
CA THR A 512 -30.00 4.54 -7.83
C THR A 512 -30.35 3.25 -8.56
N GLY A 513 -29.96 3.09 -9.83
CA GLY A 513 -30.27 1.88 -10.61
C GLY A 513 -29.42 0.65 -10.25
N SER A 514 -28.17 0.85 -9.82
CA SER A 514 -27.21 -0.24 -9.58
C SER A 514 -27.25 -0.80 -8.15
N LEU A 515 -27.74 0.01 -7.19
CA LEU A 515 -27.95 -0.33 -5.78
C LEU A 515 -28.90 -1.51 -5.56
N SER A 516 -29.84 -1.73 -6.48
CA SER A 516 -30.80 -2.84 -6.40
C SER A 516 -30.17 -4.21 -6.69
N SER A 517 -28.93 -4.29 -7.18
CA SER A 517 -28.32 -5.57 -7.61
C SER A 517 -27.56 -6.34 -6.51
N MET A 518 -27.32 -5.73 -5.33
CA MET A 518 -26.55 -6.33 -4.22
C MET A 518 -27.38 -6.65 -2.96
N ALA A 519 -28.51 -5.99 -2.76
CA ALA A 519 -29.58 -6.52 -1.92
C ALA A 519 -30.29 -7.66 -2.67
N PRO A 520 -31.03 -8.56 -2.01
CA PRO A 520 -31.95 -9.43 -2.74
C PRO A 520 -32.83 -8.56 -3.63
N ILE A 521 -32.77 -8.78 -4.95
CA ILE A 521 -33.94 -8.51 -5.78
C ILE A 521 -34.91 -9.62 -5.40
N ASP A 522 -36.12 -9.27 -4.96
CA ASP A 522 -37.23 -10.21 -4.96
C ASP A 522 -37.41 -10.65 -6.42
N ILE A 523 -36.82 -11.79 -6.76
CA ILE A 523 -37.13 -12.48 -8.01
C ILE A 523 -38.39 -13.26 -7.67
N GLY A 524 -39.53 -12.64 -7.93
CA GLY A 524 -40.79 -13.38 -8.06
C GLY A 524 -40.62 -14.52 -9.08
N PRO A 525 -41.45 -15.58 -9.00
CA PRO A 525 -41.30 -16.72 -9.87
C PRO A 525 -41.59 -16.31 -11.31
N ASP A 526 -40.55 -16.32 -12.16
CA ASP A 526 -40.67 -16.50 -13.61
C ASP A 526 -40.32 -17.94 -13.96
#